data_AF-A0A1B6HQC6-F1
#
_entry.id   AF-A0A1B6HQC6-F1
#
_cell.length_a   1.000
_cell.length_b   1.000
_cell.length_c   1.000
_cell.angle_alpha   90.00
_cell.angle_beta   90.00
_cell.angle_gamma   90.00
#
_symmetry.space_group_name_H-M   'P 1'
#
loop_
_entity.id
_entity.type
_entity.pdbx_description
1 polymer ?
#
loop_
_entity_poly.entity_id
_entity_poly.type
_entity_poly.pdbx_seq_one_letter_code
_entity_poly.pdbx_strand_id
1 'polypeptide(L)'
;HDVESPLFLYLAHISPHAPLEAPQDLINQFRYIPDKKRRTFAAMVTKLDESVGRVTQALKDKNMLNNSIILFLSDNGGATNGFNGNVASNWPLRGGKDTLWEGGVRVAGAVWSPLLSGTPRVHRGLINSEDWLPTLLSAAEGLKDEDVNKFDGFSQWDALNKRGTAPYDTLLHNIDDNRKIRALRNGPWKIVIGRTYGGQFDGHYGKLSGKVAYDPEVIRNSTVGRA
;
A
#
# COMPACT_ATOMS: atom_id res chain seq x y z
N HIS A 1 -0.24 5.70 -25.64
CA HIS A 1 -0.11 4.24 -25.75
C HIS A 1 -1.06 3.76 -26.84
N ASP A 2 -0.64 2.80 -27.64
CA ASP A 2 -1.51 2.14 -28.61
C ASP A 2 -2.44 1.16 -27.88
N VAL A 3 -3.76 1.27 -28.10
CA VAL A 3 -4.76 0.50 -27.35
C VAL A 3 -4.78 -0.99 -27.73
N GLU A 4 -4.21 -1.35 -28.88
CA GLU A 4 -4.12 -2.73 -29.35
C GLU A 4 -2.97 -3.52 -28.69
N SER A 5 -2.04 -2.82 -28.03
CA SER A 5 -0.92 -3.45 -27.33
C SER A 5 -1.11 -3.39 -25.81
N PRO A 6 -0.84 -4.47 -25.05
CA PRO A 6 -0.91 -4.43 -23.60
C PRO A 6 0.12 -3.44 -23.03
N LEU A 7 -0.22 -2.81 -21.90
CA LEU A 7 0.65 -1.87 -21.18
C LEU A 7 0.94 -2.41 -19.79
N PHE A 8 2.22 -2.56 -19.47
CA PHE A 8 2.69 -2.62 -18.08
C PHE A 8 3.26 -1.26 -17.68
N LEU A 9 2.77 -0.70 -16.58
CA LEU A 9 3.17 0.61 -16.11
C LEU A 9 3.49 0.56 -14.61
N TYR A 10 4.75 0.82 -14.26
CA TYR A 10 5.20 0.95 -12.89
C TYR A 10 5.41 2.42 -12.52
N LEU A 11 4.55 2.94 -11.63
CA LEU A 11 4.66 4.29 -11.06
C LEU A 11 5.16 4.22 -9.62
N ALA A 12 6.44 4.52 -9.42
CA ALA A 12 7.07 4.59 -8.11
C ALA A 12 7.10 6.03 -7.58
N HIS A 13 5.99 6.51 -7.01
CA HIS A 13 5.97 7.84 -6.39
C HIS A 13 6.94 7.93 -5.21
N ILE A 14 7.67 9.04 -5.13
CA ILE A 14 8.52 9.35 -3.97
C ILE A 14 7.66 9.82 -2.78
N SER A 15 6.51 10.46 -3.05
CA SER A 15 5.59 10.91 -2.00
C SER A 15 5.01 9.72 -1.21
N PRO A 16 4.90 9.78 0.14
CA PRO A 16 5.17 10.93 1.02
C PRO A 16 6.51 10.82 1.78
N HIS A 17 7.57 10.31 1.15
CA HIS A 17 8.91 10.27 1.75
C HIS A 17 9.42 11.67 2.07
N ALA A 18 10.24 11.80 3.11
CA ALA A 18 10.89 13.07 3.45
C ALA A 18 11.88 13.51 2.34
N PRO A 19 12.19 14.82 2.20
CA PRO A 19 11.72 15.94 3.01
C PRO A 19 10.22 16.22 2.85
N LEU A 20 9.61 16.82 3.87
CA LEU A 20 8.18 17.13 3.85
C LEU A 20 7.94 18.44 3.10
N GLU A 21 7.49 18.34 1.85
CA GLU A 21 7.33 19.47 0.94
C GLU A 21 6.02 19.36 0.14
N ALA A 22 5.24 20.42 0.12
CA ALA A 22 4.02 20.51 -0.67
C ALA A 22 3.68 21.98 -0.97
N PRO A 23 2.86 22.27 -2.02
CA PRO A 23 2.42 23.63 -2.30
C PRO A 23 1.74 24.29 -1.09
N GLN A 24 2.14 25.51 -0.77
CA GLN A 24 1.71 26.20 0.46
C GLN A 24 0.18 26.39 0.53
N ASP A 25 -0.47 26.64 -0.60
CA ASP A 25 -1.93 26.79 -0.67
C ASP A 25 -2.65 25.50 -0.29
N LEU A 26 -2.10 24.34 -0.67
CA LEU A 26 -2.65 23.04 -0.28
C LEU A 26 -2.42 22.76 1.20
N ILE A 27 -1.22 23.07 1.72
CA ILE A 27 -0.93 22.98 3.17
C ILE A 27 -1.93 23.83 3.97
N ASN A 28 -2.31 25.00 3.45
CA ASN A 28 -3.28 25.90 4.08
C ASN A 28 -4.69 25.31 4.17
N GLN A 29 -5.07 24.38 3.28
CA GLN A 29 -6.37 23.68 3.36
C GLN A 29 -6.43 22.74 4.58
N PHE A 30 -5.29 22.24 5.04
CA PHE A 30 -5.18 21.35 6.20
C PHE A 30 -5.01 22.08 7.54
N ARG A 31 -5.33 23.39 7.63
CA ARG A 31 -5.16 24.19 8.87
C ARG A 31 -5.88 23.63 10.10
N TYR A 32 -6.88 22.78 9.92
CA TYR A 32 -7.57 22.06 10.99
C TYR A 32 -6.70 20.99 11.68
N ILE A 33 -5.62 20.50 11.04
CA ILE A 33 -4.64 19.61 11.65
C ILE A 33 -3.67 20.47 12.48
N PRO A 34 -3.54 20.34 13.81
CA PRO A 34 -2.70 21.26 14.59
C PRO A 34 -1.20 21.21 14.23
N ASP A 35 -0.65 20.01 14.04
CA ASP A 35 0.77 19.81 13.76
C ASP A 35 1.12 20.24 12.32
N LYS A 36 2.05 21.19 12.18
CA LYS A 36 2.44 21.76 10.88
C LYS A 36 3.05 20.72 9.94
N LYS A 37 3.91 19.83 10.45
CA LYS A 37 4.53 18.78 9.63
C LYS A 37 3.48 17.82 9.10
N ARG A 38 2.47 17.50 9.91
CA ARG A 38 1.35 16.62 9.55
C ARG A 38 0.44 17.27 8.50
N ARG A 39 0.27 18.60 8.51
CA ARG A 39 -0.39 19.34 7.40
C ARG A 39 0.36 19.13 6.09
N THR A 40 1.68 19.31 6.12
CA THR A 40 2.51 19.12 4.93
C THR A 40 2.44 17.68 4.44
N PHE A 41 2.52 16.69 5.35
CA PHE A 41 2.33 15.28 5.00
C PHE A 41 0.96 15.01 4.36
N ALA A 42 -0.14 15.55 4.91
CA ALA A 42 -1.47 15.40 4.34
C ALA A 42 -1.57 16.02 2.93
N ALA A 43 -0.94 17.17 2.72
CA ALA A 43 -0.85 17.80 1.41
C ALA A 43 -0.05 16.96 0.40
N MET A 44 1.05 16.33 0.82
CA MET A 44 1.83 15.40 -0.02
C MET A 44 1.01 14.18 -0.45
N VAL A 45 0.27 13.58 0.47
CA VAL A 45 -0.62 12.43 0.17
C VAL A 45 -1.77 12.87 -0.75
N THR A 46 -2.27 14.10 -0.61
CA THR A 46 -3.28 14.65 -1.53
C THR A 46 -2.73 14.82 -2.94
N LYS A 47 -1.47 15.27 -3.09
CA LYS A 47 -0.81 15.31 -4.41
C LYS A 47 -0.54 13.94 -5.01
N LEU A 48 -0.28 12.93 -4.18
CA LEU A 48 -0.22 11.54 -4.62
C LEU A 48 -1.58 11.09 -5.18
N ASP A 49 -2.67 11.33 -4.44
CA ASP A 49 -4.05 11.03 -4.88
C ASP A 49 -4.39 11.71 -6.21
N GLU A 50 -4.11 13.01 -6.34
CA GLU A 50 -4.29 13.74 -7.60
C GLU A 50 -3.48 13.14 -8.75
N SER A 51 -2.25 12.68 -8.48
CA SER A 51 -1.41 12.06 -9.50
C SER A 51 -1.98 10.72 -9.96
N VAL A 52 -2.48 9.88 -9.04
CA VAL A 52 -3.13 8.61 -9.38
C VAL A 52 -4.41 8.91 -10.18
N GLY A 53 -5.23 9.86 -9.74
CA GLY A 53 -6.44 10.26 -10.44
C GLY A 53 -6.19 10.74 -11.88
N ARG A 54 -5.11 11.49 -12.13
CA ARG A 54 -4.74 11.90 -13.50
C ARG A 54 -4.40 10.70 -14.40
N VAL A 55 -3.73 9.68 -13.86
CA VAL A 55 -3.41 8.45 -14.62
C VAL A 55 -4.70 7.67 -14.90
N THR A 56 -5.54 7.46 -13.89
CA THR A 56 -6.82 6.76 -14.03
C THR A 56 -7.73 7.47 -15.03
N GLN A 57 -7.82 8.80 -14.97
CA GLN A 57 -8.59 9.60 -15.92
C GLN A 57 -8.03 9.48 -17.35
N ALA A 58 -6.71 9.52 -17.53
CA ALA A 58 -6.10 9.36 -18.84
C ALA A 58 -6.37 7.96 -19.44
N LEU A 59 -6.36 6.89 -18.61
CA LEU A 59 -6.76 5.55 -19.03
C LEU A 59 -8.24 5.49 -19.40
N LYS A 60 -9.11 6.18 -18.67
CA LYS A 60 -10.54 6.28 -18.96
C LYS A 60 -10.80 6.96 -20.28
N ASP A 61 -10.20 8.13 -20.50
CA ASP A 61 -10.37 8.93 -21.71
C ASP A 61 -9.89 8.19 -22.96
N LYS A 62 -8.97 7.22 -22.79
CA LYS A 62 -8.48 6.31 -23.84
C LYS A 62 -9.24 4.99 -23.93
N ASN A 63 -10.32 4.82 -23.17
CA ASN A 63 -11.12 3.57 -23.09
C ASN A 63 -10.29 2.33 -22.67
N MET A 64 -9.18 2.53 -21.97
CA MET A 64 -8.29 1.42 -21.54
C MET A 64 -8.73 0.78 -20.22
N LEU A 65 -9.53 1.49 -19.42
CA LEU A 65 -9.95 1.02 -18.09
C LEU A 65 -10.76 -0.28 -18.12
N ASN A 66 -11.50 -0.55 -19.20
CA ASN A 66 -12.35 -1.74 -19.34
C ASN A 66 -11.56 -3.07 -19.30
N ASN A 67 -10.25 -3.01 -19.57
CA ASN A 67 -9.35 -4.16 -19.52
C ASN A 67 -8.05 -3.81 -18.76
N SER A 68 -8.19 -3.17 -17.60
CA SER A 68 -7.06 -2.76 -16.77
C SER A 68 -7.12 -3.39 -15.38
N ILE A 69 -5.95 -3.67 -14.82
CA ILE A 69 -5.76 -3.97 -13.40
C ILE A 69 -4.93 -2.83 -12.81
N ILE A 70 -5.50 -2.11 -11.85
CA ILE A 70 -4.82 -1.06 -11.11
C ILE A 70 -4.51 -1.59 -9.72
N LEU A 71 -3.22 -1.75 -9.44
CA LEU A 71 -2.68 -2.11 -8.13
C LEU A 71 -2.09 -0.86 -7.48
N PHE A 72 -2.62 -0.48 -6.32
CA PHE A 72 -2.05 0.53 -5.45
C PHE A 72 -1.50 -0.14 -4.19
N LEU A 73 -0.24 0.10 -3.85
CA LEU A 73 0.37 -0.35 -2.60
C LEU A 73 1.42 0.65 -2.10
N SER A 74 1.67 0.63 -0.80
CA SER A 74 2.88 1.22 -0.21
C SER A 74 4.02 0.19 -0.20
N ASP A 75 5.25 0.64 -0.29
CA ASP A 75 6.46 -0.21 -0.24
C ASP A 75 6.77 -0.72 1.18
N ASN A 76 6.49 0.11 2.19
CA ASN A 76 6.56 -0.22 3.61
C ASN A 76 5.56 0.62 4.41
N GLY A 77 5.45 0.31 5.70
CA GLY A 77 4.68 1.10 6.63
C GLY A 77 5.32 2.46 6.89
N GLY A 78 4.50 3.44 7.27
CA GLY A 78 4.94 4.83 7.40
C GLY A 78 6.08 5.02 8.40
N ALA A 79 6.96 5.97 8.11
CA ALA A 79 7.99 6.43 9.03
C ALA A 79 7.35 7.28 10.14
N THR A 80 7.08 6.64 11.29
CA THR A 80 6.42 7.23 12.45
C THR A 80 7.44 7.77 13.46
N ASN A 81 6.95 8.54 14.45
CA ASN A 81 7.77 9.01 15.57
C ASN A 81 9.03 9.79 15.17
N GLY A 82 8.98 10.55 14.07
CA GLY A 82 10.12 11.33 13.58
C GLY A 82 11.17 10.53 12.80
N PHE A 83 10.99 9.23 12.61
CA PHE A 83 11.92 8.40 11.85
C PHE A 83 12.16 8.99 10.45
N ASN A 84 13.44 9.11 10.06
CA ASN A 84 13.87 9.75 8.82
C ASN A 84 13.22 11.12 8.53
N GLY A 85 12.96 11.92 9.58
CA GLY A 85 12.39 13.26 9.45
C GLY A 85 10.90 13.30 9.06
N ASN A 86 10.19 12.17 9.15
CA ASN A 86 8.80 12.03 8.73
C ASN A 86 7.81 12.04 9.92
N VAL A 87 6.52 12.21 9.63
CA VAL A 87 5.40 12.25 10.59
C VAL A 87 4.22 11.42 10.11
N ALA A 88 4.51 10.27 9.49
CA ALA A 88 3.50 9.32 9.07
C ALA A 88 2.71 8.78 10.28
N SER A 89 1.57 8.13 10.01
CA SER A 89 0.77 7.46 11.03
C SER A 89 0.43 6.06 10.55
N ASN A 90 0.72 5.08 11.40
CA ASN A 90 0.33 3.69 11.18
C ASN A 90 -0.78 3.24 12.14
N TRP A 91 -1.38 4.16 12.88
CA TRP A 91 -2.40 3.82 13.88
C TRP A 91 -3.52 2.98 13.25
N PRO A 92 -3.96 1.87 13.89
CA PRO A 92 -3.60 1.40 15.23
C PRO A 92 -2.43 0.40 15.26
N LEU A 93 -1.69 0.23 14.17
CA LEU A 93 -0.61 -0.75 14.07
C LEU A 93 0.63 -0.31 14.86
N ARG A 94 1.28 -1.30 15.47
CA ARG A 94 2.53 -1.14 16.22
C ARG A 94 3.71 -0.96 15.27
N GLY A 95 4.62 -0.04 15.55
CA GLY A 95 5.86 0.16 14.84
C GLY A 95 5.78 1.15 13.67
N GLY A 96 6.83 1.14 12.85
CA GLY A 96 6.96 2.00 11.68
C GLY A 96 7.94 1.44 10.65
N LYS A 97 8.24 2.24 9.63
CA LYS A 97 9.27 1.95 8.62
C LYS A 97 10.49 1.27 9.26
N ASP A 98 10.97 0.22 8.60
CA ASP A 98 12.13 -0.60 8.99
C ASP A 98 11.93 -1.55 10.19
N THR A 99 10.79 -1.49 10.88
CA THR A 99 10.45 -2.45 11.94
C THR A 99 9.68 -3.66 11.40
N LEU A 100 9.80 -4.82 12.06
CA LEU A 100 9.04 -6.03 11.69
C LEU A 100 7.63 -6.10 12.32
N TRP A 101 7.25 -5.07 13.09
CA TRP A 101 5.90 -4.93 13.61
C TRP A 101 4.90 -4.60 12.49
N GLU A 102 3.60 -4.77 12.74
CA GLU A 102 2.56 -4.55 11.71
C GLU A 102 2.65 -3.16 11.06
N GLY A 103 2.98 -2.12 11.81
CA GLY A 103 3.15 -0.76 11.30
C GLY A 103 4.38 -0.57 10.41
N GLY A 104 5.29 -1.54 10.31
CA GLY A 104 6.39 -1.52 9.35
C GLY A 104 6.15 -2.37 8.11
N VAL A 105 5.40 -3.48 8.23
CA VAL A 105 5.24 -4.47 7.15
C VAL A 105 3.81 -4.62 6.61
N ARG A 106 2.80 -4.14 7.33
CA ARG A 106 1.40 -4.16 6.88
C ARG A 106 1.03 -2.80 6.33
N VAL A 107 0.79 -2.75 5.03
CA VAL A 107 0.59 -1.53 4.26
C VAL A 107 -0.84 -1.38 3.76
N ALA A 108 -1.18 -0.17 3.32
CA ALA A 108 -2.37 0.03 2.50
C ALA A 108 -2.14 -0.63 1.14
N GLY A 109 -3.13 -1.41 0.70
CA GLY A 109 -3.15 -2.05 -0.61
C GLY A 109 -4.58 -2.07 -1.16
N ALA A 110 -4.73 -1.79 -2.45
CA ALA A 110 -6.00 -1.84 -3.16
C ALA A 110 -5.78 -2.37 -4.57
N VAL A 111 -6.70 -3.23 -5.02
CA VAL A 111 -6.76 -3.70 -6.40
C VAL A 111 -8.10 -3.28 -6.97
N TRP A 112 -8.06 -2.60 -8.11
CA TRP A 112 -9.22 -2.23 -8.88
C TRP A 112 -9.11 -2.85 -10.27
N SER A 113 -10.20 -3.46 -10.74
CA SER A 113 -10.33 -3.92 -12.13
C SER A 113 -11.78 -4.29 -12.41
N PRO A 114 -12.32 -3.98 -13.60
CA PRO A 114 -13.62 -4.52 -14.03
C PRO A 114 -13.58 -6.04 -14.27
N LEU A 115 -12.38 -6.63 -14.35
CA LEU A 115 -12.19 -8.08 -14.54
C LEU A 115 -12.39 -8.89 -13.24
N LEU A 116 -12.39 -8.22 -12.08
CA LEU A 116 -12.54 -8.89 -10.79
C LEU A 116 -14.01 -9.19 -10.48
N SER A 117 -14.32 -10.46 -10.23
CA SER A 117 -15.67 -10.84 -9.82
C SER A 117 -15.95 -10.53 -8.34
N GLY A 118 -17.19 -10.12 -8.04
CA GLY A 118 -17.64 -9.89 -6.67
C GLY A 118 -16.87 -8.79 -5.93
N THR A 119 -16.56 -7.68 -6.58
CA THR A 119 -16.12 -6.44 -5.93
C THR A 119 -17.32 -5.49 -5.72
N PRO A 120 -17.28 -4.53 -4.78
CA PRO A 120 -16.20 -4.25 -3.82
C PRO A 120 -16.18 -5.25 -2.64
N ARG A 121 -14.99 -5.54 -2.09
CA ARG A 121 -14.81 -6.36 -0.88
C ARG A 121 -13.49 -6.08 -0.17
N VAL A 122 -13.37 -6.54 1.07
CA VAL A 122 -12.09 -6.62 1.79
C VAL A 122 -11.55 -8.05 1.70
N HIS A 123 -10.36 -8.21 1.11
CA HIS A 123 -9.63 -9.47 1.15
C HIS A 123 -8.89 -9.58 2.50
N ARG A 124 -9.02 -10.74 3.17
CA ARG A 124 -8.41 -10.98 4.51
C ARG A 124 -7.27 -11.99 4.48
N GLY A 125 -7.02 -12.64 3.35
CA GLY A 125 -5.87 -13.52 3.18
C GLY A 125 -4.55 -12.73 3.15
N LEU A 126 -3.45 -13.44 3.38
CA LEU A 126 -2.12 -12.85 3.30
C LEU A 126 -1.72 -12.65 1.84
N ILE A 127 -1.13 -11.50 1.56
CA ILE A 127 -0.49 -11.16 0.30
C ILE A 127 0.83 -10.49 0.65
N ASN A 128 1.92 -10.98 0.08
CA ASN A 128 3.25 -10.42 0.23
C ASN A 128 3.70 -9.73 -1.07
N SER A 129 4.76 -8.92 -1.01
CA SER A 129 5.26 -8.20 -2.20
C SER A 129 5.72 -9.14 -3.32
N GLU A 130 6.29 -10.28 -2.96
CA GLU A 130 6.76 -11.31 -3.90
C GLU A 130 5.63 -12.02 -4.65
N ASP A 131 4.41 -12.02 -4.11
CA ASP A 131 3.25 -12.62 -4.77
C ASP A 131 2.82 -11.85 -6.01
N TRP A 132 3.12 -10.55 -6.10
CA TRP A 132 2.60 -9.72 -7.18
C TRP A 132 3.13 -10.12 -8.55
N LEU A 133 4.38 -10.58 -8.66
CA LEU A 133 4.92 -11.04 -9.94
C LEU A 133 4.13 -12.24 -10.50
N PRO A 134 4.03 -13.40 -9.81
CA PRO A 134 3.23 -14.51 -10.30
C PRO A 134 1.72 -14.17 -10.39
N THR A 135 1.20 -13.30 -9.52
CA THR A 135 -0.20 -12.85 -9.59
C THR A 135 -0.50 -12.08 -10.88
N LEU A 136 0.35 -11.10 -11.23
CA LEU A 136 0.16 -10.30 -12.44
C LEU A 136 0.42 -11.13 -13.71
N LEU A 137 1.37 -12.06 -13.68
CA LEU A 137 1.56 -13.02 -14.77
C LEU A 137 0.33 -13.91 -14.96
N SER A 138 -0.27 -14.44 -13.88
CA SER A 138 -1.52 -15.20 -13.99
C SER A 138 -2.66 -14.35 -14.56
N ALA A 139 -2.78 -13.10 -14.11
CA ALA A 139 -3.85 -12.21 -14.57
C ALA A 139 -3.71 -11.83 -16.05
N ALA A 140 -2.48 -11.77 -16.56
CA ALA A 140 -2.16 -11.53 -17.97
C ALA A 140 -2.09 -12.82 -18.80
N GLU A 141 -2.51 -13.97 -18.27
CA GLU A 141 -2.45 -15.28 -18.92
C GLU A 141 -1.03 -15.69 -19.36
N GLY A 142 0.00 -15.13 -18.71
CA GLY A 142 1.41 -15.33 -19.01
C GLY A 142 2.15 -16.26 -18.04
N LEU A 143 1.54 -16.64 -16.91
CA LEU A 143 2.15 -17.59 -15.97
C LEU A 143 2.05 -19.01 -16.54
N LYS A 144 3.20 -19.64 -16.79
CA LYS A 144 3.27 -21.03 -17.26
C LYS A 144 3.46 -21.99 -16.09
N ASP A 145 2.99 -23.23 -16.24
CA ASP A 145 3.16 -24.28 -15.23
C ASP A 145 4.63 -24.51 -14.85
N GLU A 146 5.54 -24.40 -15.82
CA GLU A 146 6.99 -24.53 -15.62
C GLU A 146 7.61 -23.40 -14.80
N ASP A 147 6.92 -22.27 -14.66
CA ASP A 147 7.40 -21.08 -13.93
C ASP A 147 6.89 -21.04 -12.47
N VAL A 148 5.87 -21.82 -12.12
CA VAL A 148 5.22 -21.77 -10.80
C VAL A 148 6.21 -21.95 -9.65
N ASN A 149 7.21 -22.83 -9.82
CA ASN A 149 8.22 -23.13 -8.80
C ASN A 149 9.48 -22.25 -8.89
N LYS A 150 9.51 -21.24 -9.77
CA LYS A 150 10.65 -20.32 -9.92
C LYS A 150 10.54 -19.07 -9.04
N PHE A 151 9.39 -18.86 -8.42
CA PHE A 151 9.11 -17.71 -7.55
C PHE A 151 8.97 -18.16 -6.10
N ASP A 152 9.42 -17.33 -5.17
CA ASP A 152 9.12 -17.52 -3.75
C ASP A 152 7.66 -17.17 -3.43
N GLY A 153 7.08 -16.24 -4.20
CA GLY A 153 5.68 -15.84 -4.10
C GLY A 153 4.71 -16.75 -4.82
N PHE A 154 3.45 -16.69 -4.40
CA PHE A 154 2.35 -17.48 -4.98
C PHE A 154 1.38 -16.56 -5.72
N SER A 155 0.81 -17.05 -6.82
CA SER A 155 -0.25 -16.31 -7.50
C SER A 155 -1.48 -16.20 -6.61
N GLN A 156 -1.89 -14.96 -6.34
CA GLN A 156 -3.09 -14.60 -5.60
C GLN A 156 -4.28 -14.38 -6.53
N TRP A 157 -4.12 -14.56 -7.84
CA TRP A 157 -5.12 -14.12 -8.82
C TRP A 157 -6.48 -14.80 -8.61
N ASP A 158 -6.49 -16.11 -8.37
CA ASP A 158 -7.74 -16.84 -8.08
C ASP A 158 -8.35 -16.43 -6.74
N ALA A 159 -7.52 -16.21 -5.72
CA ALA A 159 -7.97 -15.73 -4.41
C ALA A 159 -8.62 -14.34 -4.52
N LEU A 160 -8.07 -13.46 -5.38
CA LEU A 160 -8.56 -12.10 -5.63
C LEU A 160 -9.79 -12.08 -6.55
N ASN A 161 -9.75 -12.77 -7.68
CA ASN A 161 -10.77 -12.73 -8.72
C ASN A 161 -11.99 -13.60 -8.39
N LYS A 162 -11.80 -14.84 -7.91
CA LYS A 162 -12.90 -15.81 -7.68
C LYS A 162 -13.38 -15.87 -6.24
N ARG A 163 -12.94 -14.93 -5.38
CA ARG A 163 -13.14 -14.98 -3.92
C ARG A 163 -12.61 -16.28 -3.28
N GLY A 164 -11.57 -16.86 -3.86
CA GLY A 164 -10.92 -18.05 -3.32
C GLY A 164 -10.18 -17.79 -2.00
N THR A 165 -9.70 -18.88 -1.41
CA THR A 165 -8.77 -18.85 -0.27
C THR A 165 -7.38 -18.40 -0.75
N ALA A 166 -6.66 -17.65 0.09
CA ALA A 166 -5.25 -17.38 -0.18
C ALA A 166 -4.46 -18.70 -0.26
N PRO A 167 -3.41 -18.79 -1.10
CA PRO A 167 -2.63 -20.01 -1.30
C PRO A 167 -1.84 -20.44 -0.06
N TYR A 168 -1.65 -19.54 0.91
CA TYR A 168 -0.96 -19.81 2.16
C TYR A 168 -1.53 -18.97 3.31
N ASP A 169 -1.24 -19.40 4.54
CA ASP A 169 -1.58 -18.70 5.79
C ASP A 169 -0.35 -18.36 6.65
N THR A 170 0.84 -18.72 6.17
CA THR A 170 2.13 -18.53 6.84
C THR A 170 3.03 -17.66 6.00
N LEU A 171 3.63 -16.63 6.61
CA LEU A 171 4.50 -15.67 5.95
C LEU A 171 5.75 -15.41 6.79
N LEU A 172 6.93 -15.64 6.20
CA LEU A 172 8.19 -15.18 6.76
C LEU A 172 8.41 -13.73 6.34
N HIS A 173 8.44 -12.80 7.30
CA HIS A 173 8.68 -11.39 6.97
C HIS A 173 10.17 -11.12 6.73
N ASN A 174 11.03 -11.59 7.63
CA ASN A 174 12.47 -11.43 7.51
C ASN A 174 13.24 -12.32 8.51
N ILE A 175 14.48 -12.66 8.15
CA ILE A 175 15.52 -13.16 9.05
C ILE A 175 16.76 -12.31 8.81
N ASP A 176 17.11 -11.46 9.76
CA ASP A 176 18.29 -10.60 9.68
C ASP A 176 19.23 -10.89 10.84
N ASP A 177 20.28 -11.66 10.58
CA ASP A 177 21.25 -12.08 11.59
C ASP A 177 22.17 -10.94 12.04
N ASN A 178 22.40 -9.94 11.18
CA ASN A 178 23.22 -8.78 11.51
C ASN A 178 22.52 -7.88 12.51
N ARG A 179 21.23 -7.57 12.28
CA ARG A 179 20.40 -6.77 13.19
C ARG A 179 19.77 -7.62 14.29
N LYS A 180 19.86 -8.94 14.21
CA LYS A 180 19.26 -9.91 15.13
C LYS A 180 17.74 -9.71 15.27
N ILE A 181 17.08 -9.41 14.15
CA ILE A 181 15.63 -9.25 14.09
C ILE A 181 15.02 -10.29 13.16
N ARG A 182 13.90 -10.89 13.57
CA ARG A 182 13.19 -11.91 12.80
C ARG A 182 11.70 -11.80 13.03
N ALA A 183 10.90 -12.10 12.01
CA ALA A 183 9.46 -12.20 12.19
C ALA A 183 8.82 -13.21 11.24
N LEU A 184 7.85 -13.94 11.79
CA LEU A 184 7.03 -14.92 11.08
C LEU A 184 5.58 -14.71 11.51
N ARG A 185 4.67 -14.81 10.55
CA ARG A 185 3.23 -14.89 10.78
C ARG A 185 2.75 -16.30 10.42
N ASN A 186 1.88 -16.87 11.24
CA ASN A 186 1.17 -18.12 10.97
C ASN A 186 -0.29 -17.93 11.43
N GLY A 187 -1.19 -17.82 10.46
CA GLY A 187 -2.60 -17.49 10.69
C GLY A 187 -2.80 -16.21 11.51
N PRO A 188 -3.48 -16.29 12.67
CA PRO A 188 -3.70 -15.13 13.55
C PRO A 188 -2.45 -14.77 14.38
N TRP A 189 -1.46 -15.66 14.45
CA TRP A 189 -0.28 -15.49 15.29
C TRP A 189 0.86 -14.83 14.53
N LYS A 190 1.61 -13.97 15.21
CA LYS A 190 2.85 -13.39 14.71
C LYS A 190 3.89 -13.38 15.80
N ILE A 191 5.06 -13.93 15.51
CA ILE A 191 6.24 -13.84 16.35
C ILE A 191 7.17 -12.77 15.81
N VAL A 192 7.70 -11.93 16.71
CA VAL A 192 8.73 -10.93 16.43
C VAL A 192 9.84 -11.13 17.45
N ILE A 193 11.05 -11.38 16.97
CA ILE A 193 12.26 -11.54 17.79
C ILE A 193 13.18 -10.37 17.51
N GLY A 194 13.82 -9.84 18.56
CA GLY A 194 14.74 -8.71 18.46
C GLY A 194 14.06 -7.35 18.66
N ARG A 195 14.84 -6.28 18.47
CA ARG A 195 14.39 -4.89 18.59
C ARG A 195 15.03 -4.03 17.51
N THR A 196 14.23 -3.31 16.73
CA THR A 196 14.77 -2.40 15.70
C THR A 196 15.22 -1.09 16.37
N TYR A 197 16.43 -0.61 16.07
CA TYR A 197 17.04 0.58 16.71
C TYR A 197 16.96 0.55 18.25
N GLY A 198 17.27 -0.58 18.88
CA GLY A 198 17.19 -0.74 20.34
C GLY A 198 15.76 -0.69 20.90
N GLY A 199 14.73 -0.65 20.05
CA GLY A 199 13.32 -0.58 20.41
C GLY A 199 12.72 0.82 20.33
N GLN A 200 13.48 1.81 19.87
CA GLN A 200 13.04 3.21 19.79
C GLN A 200 11.76 3.40 18.94
N PHE A 201 11.55 2.53 17.95
CA PHE A 201 10.43 2.57 17.01
C PHE A 201 9.50 1.35 17.13
N ASP A 202 9.55 0.62 18.24
CA ASP A 202 8.74 -0.58 18.46
C ASP A 202 7.42 -0.29 19.19
N GLY A 203 7.06 0.97 19.42
CA GLY A 203 5.83 1.39 20.10
C GLY A 203 4.60 1.52 19.18
N HIS A 204 3.50 2.06 19.71
CA HIS A 204 2.34 2.45 18.89
C HIS A 204 2.40 3.96 18.65
N TYR A 205 2.40 4.38 17.40
CA TYR A 205 2.61 5.78 17.02
C TYR A 205 1.54 6.27 16.04
N GLY A 206 1.45 7.59 15.92
CA GLY A 206 0.56 8.22 14.94
C GLY A 206 -0.90 8.30 15.35
N LYS A 207 -1.23 8.03 16.63
CA LYS A 207 -2.55 8.36 17.17
C LYS A 207 -2.77 9.86 17.03
N LEU A 208 -3.72 10.25 16.17
CA LEU A 208 -4.07 11.66 16.01
C LEU A 208 -4.91 12.11 17.21
N SER A 209 -4.65 13.32 17.71
CA SER A 209 -5.50 13.99 18.68
C SER A 209 -6.66 14.69 17.96
N GLY A 210 -7.87 14.57 18.51
CA GLY A 210 -9.09 15.15 17.95
C GLY A 210 -9.90 14.19 17.06
N LYS A 211 -11.19 14.50 16.88
CA LYS A 211 -12.05 13.83 15.90
C LYS A 211 -11.84 14.53 14.56
N VAL A 212 -11.05 13.96 13.67
CA VAL A 212 -11.11 14.34 12.26
C VAL A 212 -12.37 13.70 11.70
N ALA A 213 -13.34 14.50 11.28
CA ALA A 213 -14.53 13.98 10.62
C ALA A 213 -14.08 13.27 9.32
N TYR A 214 -14.41 11.99 9.19
CA TYR A 214 -14.28 11.29 7.92
C TYR A 214 -15.49 11.68 7.08
N ASP A 215 -15.24 12.38 5.97
CA ASP A 215 -16.27 12.73 5.00
C ASP A 215 -16.09 11.85 3.75
N PRO A 216 -16.96 10.83 3.55
CA PRO A 216 -16.90 9.97 2.37
C PRO A 216 -17.10 10.74 1.06
N GLU A 217 -17.83 11.86 1.07
CA GLU A 217 -18.09 12.64 -0.14
C GLU A 217 -16.83 13.36 -0.63
N VAL A 218 -15.96 13.80 0.28
CA VAL A 218 -14.65 14.36 -0.10
C VAL A 218 -13.81 13.31 -0.84
N ILE A 219 -13.88 12.05 -0.42
CA ILE A 219 -13.16 10.95 -1.08
C ILE A 219 -13.80 10.59 -2.43
N ARG A 220 -15.12 10.45 -2.49
CA ARG A 220 -15.84 10.17 -3.75
C ARG A 220 -15.64 11.26 -4.79
N ASN A 221 -15.59 12.51 -4.34
CA ASN A 221 -15.35 13.66 -5.19
C ASN A 221 -13.85 14.00 -5.35
N SER A 222 -12.93 13.13 -4.94
CA SER A 222 -11.52 13.32 -5.28
C SER A 222 -11.29 13.09 -6.78
N THR A 223 -10.12 13.48 -7.29
CA THR A 223 -9.77 13.26 -8.70
C THR A 223 -9.80 11.78 -9.05
N VAL A 224 -9.27 10.91 -8.17
CA VAL A 224 -9.33 9.46 -8.39
C VAL A 224 -10.72 8.88 -8.15
N GLY A 225 -11.53 9.46 -7.26
CA GLY A 225 -12.89 8.98 -6.99
C GLY A 225 -13.86 9.23 -8.15
N ARG A 226 -13.64 10.29 -8.94
CA ARG A 226 -14.45 10.63 -10.13
C ARG A 226 -13.96 9.99 -11.43
N ALA A 227 -12.69 9.61 -11.48
CA ALA A 227 -12.10 8.91 -12.61
C ALA A 227 -12.71 7.50 -12.69
#